data_AF-A0A9W2YTM7-F1
#
_entry.id   AF-A0A9W2YTM7-F1
#
_cell.length_a   1.000
_cell.length_b   1.000
_cell.length_c   1.000
_cell.angle_alpha   90.00
_cell.angle_beta   90.00
_cell.angle_gamma   90.00
#
_symmetry.space_group_name_H-M   'P 1'
#
loop_
_entity.id
_entity.type
_entity.pdbx_description
1 polymer ?
#
loop_
_entity_poly.entity_id
_entity_poly.type
_entity_poly.pdbx_seq_one_letter_code
_entity_poly.pdbx_strand_id
1 'polypeptide(L)'
;MDDENDESVLDNKDPAFIGAIFSNVTEFLQLYGWFIVIALAAVYFLYSRIQPWLYRASQRREENSYKKLDVGVAQSRLEAMEKARQKMQAELDEQAKVFAEQLKIKEEKKRQEKIEDWERHLQGKGYKSKTKAPEEKPAATAALNKPKQSLRPGYNPLSGDDSGACYRPARRGGAGGGG
;
A
#
# COMPACT_ATOMS: atom_id res chain seq x y z
N MET A 1 2.37 88.06 -26.33
CA MET A 1 3.69 88.10 -25.70
C MET A 1 3.45 88.00 -24.21
N ASP A 2 3.44 86.78 -23.68
CA ASP A 2 4.63 86.15 -23.05
C ASP A 2 4.62 86.57 -21.56
N ASP A 3 4.70 85.73 -20.54
CA ASP A 3 4.86 84.30 -20.45
C ASP A 3 4.39 83.88 -19.05
N GLU A 4 4.04 82.60 -18.97
CA GLU A 4 3.92 81.73 -17.81
C GLU A 4 4.84 82.08 -16.63
N ASN A 5 4.34 81.90 -15.41
CA ASN A 5 5.01 81.09 -14.37
C ASN A 5 4.05 80.97 -13.18
N ASP A 6 3.05 80.10 -13.35
CA ASP A 6 2.35 79.48 -12.24
C ASP A 6 3.39 78.64 -11.48
N GLU A 7 3.86 79.13 -10.33
CA GLU A 7 4.50 78.28 -9.34
C GLU A 7 3.47 77.29 -8.81
N SER A 8 3.32 76.19 -9.55
CA SER A 8 2.70 74.97 -9.08
C SER A 8 3.58 74.43 -7.95
N VAL A 9 3.32 74.93 -6.73
CA VAL A 9 3.74 74.27 -5.49
C VAL A 9 3.20 72.85 -5.58
N LEU A 10 4.09 71.92 -5.91
CA LEU A 10 3.81 70.49 -5.89
C LEU A 10 3.54 70.11 -4.43
N ASP A 11 2.29 70.27 -4.01
CA ASP A 11 1.78 69.76 -2.76
C ASP A 11 1.70 68.24 -2.91
N ASN A 12 2.86 67.59 -2.75
CA ASN A 12 2.94 66.16 -2.60
C ASN A 12 2.33 65.86 -1.23
N LYS A 13 1.00 65.77 -1.19
CA LYS A 13 0.25 65.32 -0.03
C LYS A 13 0.78 63.94 0.29
N ASP A 14 1.69 63.88 1.26
CA ASP A 14 2.04 62.63 1.91
C ASP A 14 0.72 61.94 2.20
N PRO A 15 0.48 60.74 1.65
CA PRO A 15 -0.81 60.11 1.82
C PRO A 15 -1.03 60.02 3.33
N ALA A 16 -2.02 60.76 3.83
CA ALA A 16 -2.23 60.94 5.27
C ALA A 16 -2.38 59.59 5.99
N PHE A 17 -2.76 58.56 5.23
CA PHE A 17 -2.75 57.16 5.60
C PHE A 17 -1.36 56.59 5.92
N ILE A 18 -0.33 56.84 5.09
CA ILE A 18 1.05 56.41 5.35
C ILE A 18 1.61 57.17 6.56
N GLY A 19 1.35 58.47 6.67
CA GLY A 19 1.73 59.26 7.84
C GLY A 19 1.09 58.74 9.13
N ALA A 20 -0.20 58.41 9.09
CA ALA A 20 -0.93 57.82 10.22
C ALA A 20 -0.48 56.40 10.55
N ILE A 21 -0.19 55.54 9.57
CA ILE A 21 0.39 54.22 9.85
C ILE A 21 1.77 54.37 10.47
N PHE A 22 2.60 55.25 9.92
CA PHE A 22 3.96 55.47 10.41
C PHE A 22 3.95 55.98 11.84
N SER A 23 3.09 56.96 12.17
CA SER A 23 2.98 57.48 13.54
C SER A 23 2.56 56.39 14.53
N ASN A 24 1.53 55.60 14.21
CA ASN A 24 1.09 54.47 15.04
C ASN A 24 2.18 53.39 15.21
N VAL A 25 2.90 53.06 14.13
CA VAL A 25 4.00 52.10 14.19
C VAL A 25 5.16 52.66 15.00
N THR A 26 5.48 53.95 14.87
CA THR A 26 6.56 54.58 15.66
C THR A 26 6.21 54.71 17.14
N GLU A 27 4.96 55.02 17.49
CA GLU A 27 4.51 55.06 18.88
C GLU A 27 4.53 53.65 19.49
N PHE A 28 4.10 52.65 18.72
CA PHE A 28 4.23 51.25 19.11
C PHE A 28 5.70 50.81 19.21
N LEU A 29 6.59 51.24 18.30
CA LEU A 29 8.02 50.96 18.39
C LEU A 29 8.67 51.67 19.59
N GLN A 30 8.20 52.85 19.96
CA GLN A 30 8.75 53.59 21.10
C GLN A 30 8.37 52.92 22.43
N LEU A 31 7.15 52.38 22.54
CA LEU A 31 6.70 51.62 23.72
C LEU A 31 7.20 50.17 23.73
N TYR A 32 7.25 49.52 22.56
CA TYR A 32 7.44 48.06 22.40
C TYR A 32 8.72 47.70 21.63
N GLY A 33 9.62 48.64 21.34
CA GLY A 33 10.84 48.40 20.56
C GLY A 33 11.75 47.33 21.18
N TRP A 34 11.72 47.20 22.51
CA TRP A 34 12.42 46.14 23.22
C TRP A 34 11.89 44.74 22.88
N PHE A 35 10.61 44.57 22.54
CA PHE A 35 10.08 43.29 22.07
C PHE A 35 10.67 42.89 20.73
N ILE A 36 11.00 43.85 19.85
CA ILE A 36 11.66 43.55 18.57
C ILE A 36 13.08 43.06 18.83
N VAL A 37 13.79 43.68 19.77
CA VAL A 37 15.13 43.24 20.20
C VAL A 37 15.07 41.84 20.83
N ILE A 38 14.11 41.59 21.72
CA ILE A 38 13.91 40.26 22.32
C ILE A 38 13.48 39.24 21.28
N ALA A 39 12.62 39.59 20.33
CA ALA A 39 12.20 38.70 19.26
C ALA A 39 13.39 38.32 18.37
N LEU A 40 14.24 39.28 18.00
CA LEU A 40 15.48 39.01 17.27
C LEU A 40 16.45 38.14 18.07
N ALA A 41 16.64 38.44 19.36
CA ALA A 41 17.49 37.63 20.25
C ALA A 41 16.94 36.21 20.41
N ALA A 42 15.62 36.06 20.56
CA ALA A 42 14.95 34.77 20.66
C ALA A 42 15.07 33.98 19.36
N VAL A 43 14.88 34.61 18.19
CA VAL A 43 15.06 33.97 16.87
C VAL A 43 16.52 33.56 16.69
N TYR A 44 17.48 34.42 17.03
CA TYR A 44 18.91 34.09 16.98
C TYR A 44 19.25 32.90 17.87
N PHE A 45 18.77 32.91 19.12
CA PHE A 45 18.98 31.81 20.06
C PHE A 45 18.33 30.52 19.58
N LEU A 46 17.09 30.60 19.08
CA LEU A 46 16.35 29.46 18.55
C LEU A 46 17.04 28.87 17.32
N TYR A 47 17.54 29.72 16.41
CA TYR A 47 18.36 29.29 15.28
C TYR A 47 19.63 28.59 15.77
N SER A 48 20.40 29.22 16.67
CA SER A 48 21.63 28.63 17.22
C SER A 48 21.41 27.26 17.87
N ARG A 49 20.23 27.03 18.47
CA ARG A 49 19.88 25.78 19.14
C ARG A 49 19.38 24.69 18.19
N ILE A 50 18.67 25.07 17.13
CA ILE A 50 18.06 24.17 16.15
C ILE A 50 19.06 23.81 15.03
N GLN A 51 19.98 24.70 14.67
CA GLN A 51 21.05 24.45 13.69
C GLN A 51 21.81 23.13 13.92
N PRO A 52 22.36 22.84 15.12
CA PRO A 52 23.09 21.58 15.33
C PRO A 52 22.18 20.35 15.26
N TRP A 53 20.89 20.49 15.57
CA TRP A 53 19.94 19.38 15.46
C TRP A 53 19.58 19.10 14.00
N LEU A 54 19.30 20.14 13.21
CA LEU A 54 19.05 20.02 11.77
C LEU A 54 20.28 19.48 11.03
N TYR A 55 21.47 19.97 11.34
CA TYR A 55 22.72 19.51 10.74
C TYR A 55 22.99 18.02 11.04
N ARG A 56 22.76 17.58 12.28
CA ARG A 56 22.87 16.14 12.62
C ARG A 56 21.80 15.32 11.90
N ALA A 57 20.60 15.86 11.72
CA ALA A 57 19.52 15.17 11.01
C ALA A 57 19.81 15.05 9.49
N SER A 58 20.42 16.07 8.87
CA SER A 58 20.84 16.01 7.46
C SER A 58 22.03 15.07 7.27
N GLN A 59 23.05 15.15 8.13
CA GLN A 59 24.22 14.25 8.12
C GLN A 59 23.82 12.77 8.20
N ARG A 60 22.83 12.42 9.05
CA ARG A 60 22.31 11.05 9.10
C ARG A 60 21.72 10.56 7.77
N ARG A 61 21.13 11.45 6.96
CA ARG A 61 20.59 11.09 5.65
C ARG A 61 21.69 10.83 4.64
N GLU A 62 22.75 11.63 4.69
CA GLU A 62 23.93 11.47 3.84
C GLU A 62 24.71 10.21 4.22
N GLU A 63 25.03 10.01 5.50
CA GLU A 63 25.68 8.78 5.99
C GLU A 63 24.89 7.51 5.63
N ASN A 64 23.55 7.55 5.74
CA ASN A 64 22.71 6.43 5.35
C ASN A 64 22.70 6.20 3.83
N SER A 65 22.96 7.24 3.03
CA SER A 65 23.11 7.11 1.58
C SER A 65 24.47 6.53 1.23
N TYR A 66 25.54 6.96 1.91
CA TYR A 66 26.88 6.38 1.76
C TYR A 66 26.94 4.91 2.22
N LYS A 67 26.31 4.57 3.35
CA LYS A 67 26.21 3.17 3.85
C LYS A 67 25.45 2.26 2.89
N LYS A 68 24.53 2.79 2.08
CA LYS A 68 23.83 2.01 1.03
C LYS A 68 24.72 1.72 -0.19
N LEU A 69 25.73 2.55 -0.42
CA LEU A 69 26.70 2.37 -1.51
C LEU A 69 27.88 1.47 -1.11
N ASP A 70 28.02 1.18 0.18
CA ASP A 70 29.04 0.26 0.68
C ASP A 70 28.80 -1.16 0.16
N VAL A 71 29.86 -1.76 -0.38
CA VAL A 71 29.84 -3.07 -1.04
C VAL A 71 29.46 -4.18 -0.05
N GLY A 72 29.89 -4.07 1.21
CA GLY A 72 29.55 -5.05 2.26
C GLY A 72 28.06 -5.05 2.62
N VAL A 73 27.41 -3.88 2.60
CA VAL A 73 25.96 -3.76 2.85
C VAL A 73 25.17 -4.33 1.65
N ALA A 74 25.65 -4.13 0.43
CA ALA A 74 25.05 -4.74 -0.75
C ALA A 74 25.16 -6.28 -0.72
N GLN A 75 26.33 -6.83 -0.37
CA GLN A 75 26.55 -8.27 -0.26
C GLN A 75 25.66 -8.92 0.80
N SER A 76 25.62 -8.37 2.02
CA SER A 76 24.75 -8.89 3.08
C SER A 76 23.27 -8.87 2.71
N ARG A 77 22.82 -7.88 1.92
CA ARG A 77 21.46 -7.82 1.38
C ARG A 77 21.19 -8.92 0.35
N LEU A 78 22.15 -9.19 -0.54
CA LEU A 78 22.05 -10.27 -1.53
C LEU A 78 22.01 -11.62 -0.83
N GLU A 79 22.90 -11.87 0.13
CA GLU A 79 22.91 -13.10 0.93
C GLU A 79 21.59 -13.30 1.69
N ALA A 80 21.03 -12.24 2.27
CA ALA A 80 19.73 -12.32 2.94
C ALA A 80 18.60 -12.68 1.96
N MET A 81 18.63 -12.13 0.74
CA MET A 81 17.67 -12.46 -0.31
C MET A 81 17.82 -13.89 -0.80
N GLU A 82 19.05 -14.38 -0.98
CA GLU A 82 19.35 -15.76 -1.38
C GLU A 82 18.88 -16.76 -0.32
N LYS A 83 19.16 -16.49 0.96
CA LYS A 83 18.66 -17.31 2.08
C LYS A 83 17.14 -17.35 2.12
N ALA A 84 16.46 -16.23 1.86
CA ALA A 84 15.01 -16.20 1.79
C ALA A 84 14.47 -17.06 0.62
N ARG A 85 15.11 -17.02 -0.55
CA ARG A 85 14.75 -17.86 -1.69
C ARG A 85 14.94 -19.35 -1.40
N GLN A 86 16.07 -19.71 -0.79
CA GLN A 86 16.35 -21.10 -0.41
C GLN A 86 15.32 -21.64 0.59
N LYS A 87 14.94 -20.86 1.60
CA LYS A 87 13.88 -21.24 2.54
C LYS A 87 12.55 -21.47 1.83
N MET A 88 12.16 -20.57 0.95
CA MET A 88 10.91 -20.71 0.19
C MET A 88 10.91 -21.95 -0.70
N GLN A 89 12.04 -22.25 -1.36
CA GLN A 89 12.17 -23.47 -2.17
C GLN A 89 12.06 -24.73 -1.31
N ALA A 90 12.72 -24.75 -0.15
CA ALA A 90 12.65 -25.88 0.77
C ALA A 90 11.21 -26.14 1.25
N GLU A 91 10.47 -25.10 1.63
CA GLU A 91 9.07 -25.22 2.04
C GLU A 91 8.17 -25.76 0.92
N LEU A 92 8.39 -25.31 -0.33
CA LEU A 92 7.65 -25.80 -1.49
C LEU A 92 7.98 -27.28 -1.79
N ASP A 93 9.24 -27.67 -1.66
CA ASP A 93 9.68 -29.05 -1.87
C ASP A 93 9.11 -29.98 -0.79
N GLU A 94 9.03 -29.53 0.46
CA GLU A 94 8.38 -30.27 1.54
C GLU A 94 6.89 -30.46 1.27
N GLN A 95 6.18 -29.40 0.87
CA GLN A 95 4.76 -29.48 0.51
C GLN A 95 4.53 -30.42 -0.69
N ALA A 96 5.42 -30.38 -1.69
CA ALA A 96 5.35 -31.26 -2.86
C ALA A 96 5.52 -32.73 -2.47
N LYS A 97 6.45 -33.05 -1.56
CA LYS A 97 6.64 -34.41 -1.03
C LYS A 97 5.41 -34.91 -0.29
N VAL A 98 4.88 -34.10 0.63
CA VAL A 98 3.66 -34.44 1.39
C VAL A 98 2.48 -34.69 0.45
N PHE A 99 2.31 -33.84 -0.57
CA PHE A 99 1.23 -34.03 -1.54
C PHE A 99 1.42 -35.30 -2.38
N ALA A 100 2.65 -35.59 -2.82
CA ALA A 100 2.96 -36.79 -3.57
C ALA A 100 2.69 -38.07 -2.75
N GLU A 101 3.03 -38.09 -1.46
CA GLU A 101 2.70 -39.19 -0.56
C GLU A 101 1.18 -39.35 -0.38
N GLN A 102 0.46 -38.26 -0.18
CA GLN A 102 -1.01 -38.30 -0.08
C GLN A 102 -1.66 -38.81 -1.36
N LEU A 103 -1.12 -38.47 -2.54
CA LEU A 103 -1.61 -38.98 -3.81
C LEU A 103 -1.43 -40.50 -3.92
N LYS A 104 -0.24 -41.01 -3.55
CA LYS A 104 0.03 -42.46 -3.54
C LYS A 104 -0.95 -43.20 -2.63
N ILE A 105 -1.16 -42.70 -1.40
CA ILE A 105 -2.13 -43.29 -0.45
C ILE A 105 -3.55 -43.27 -1.02
N LYS A 106 -3.96 -42.19 -1.69
CA LYS A 106 -5.28 -42.10 -2.33
C LYS A 106 -5.42 -43.09 -3.48
N GLU A 107 -4.36 -43.31 -4.26
CA GLU A 107 -4.35 -44.26 -5.36
C GLU A 107 -4.44 -45.70 -4.86
N GLU A 108 -3.68 -46.06 -3.83
CA GLU A 108 -3.74 -47.38 -3.18
C GLU A 108 -5.13 -47.65 -2.58
N LYS A 109 -5.71 -46.67 -1.87
CA LYS A 109 -7.09 -46.79 -1.35
C LYS A 109 -8.11 -47.00 -2.47
N LYS A 110 -8.01 -46.25 -3.57
CA LYS A 110 -8.89 -46.46 -4.74
C LYS A 110 -8.70 -47.85 -5.35
N ARG A 111 -7.47 -48.39 -5.33
CA ARG A 111 -7.20 -49.74 -5.81
C ARG A 111 -7.82 -50.79 -4.90
N GLN A 112 -7.70 -50.63 -3.58
CA GLN A 112 -8.35 -51.50 -2.59
C GLN A 112 -9.87 -51.44 -2.71
N GLU A 113 -10.46 -50.24 -2.78
CA GLU A 113 -11.90 -50.07 -2.96
C GLU A 113 -12.42 -50.79 -4.21
N LYS A 114 -11.67 -50.75 -5.33
CA LYS A 114 -12.04 -51.49 -6.55
C LYS A 114 -12.02 -53.01 -6.35
N ILE A 115 -11.03 -53.52 -5.62
CA ILE A 115 -10.93 -54.96 -5.32
C ILE A 115 -12.07 -55.40 -4.41
N GLU A 116 -12.32 -54.64 -3.34
CA GLU A 116 -13.45 -54.89 -2.42
C GLU A 116 -14.80 -54.82 -3.13
N ASP A 117 -14.98 -53.87 -4.06
CA ASP A 117 -16.20 -53.76 -4.85
C ASP A 117 -16.41 -55.00 -5.73
N TRP A 118 -15.35 -55.43 -6.44
CA TRP A 118 -15.35 -56.66 -7.22
C TRP A 118 -15.67 -57.91 -6.37
N GLU A 119 -15.09 -58.02 -5.17
CA GLU A 119 -15.34 -59.13 -4.26
C GLU A 119 -16.79 -59.13 -3.75
N ARG A 120 -17.34 -57.96 -3.40
CA ARG A 120 -18.75 -57.81 -3.02
C ARG A 120 -19.68 -58.27 -4.14
N HIS A 121 -19.36 -57.91 -5.38
CA HIS A 121 -20.10 -58.35 -6.56
C HIS A 121 -20.08 -59.86 -6.73
N LEU A 122 -18.92 -60.51 -6.57
CA LEU A 122 -18.78 -61.97 -6.61
C LEU A 122 -19.58 -62.66 -5.50
N GLN A 123 -19.63 -62.08 -4.30
CA GLN A 123 -20.40 -62.60 -3.16
C GLN A 123 -21.91 -62.31 -3.25
N GLY A 124 -22.40 -61.70 -4.33
CA GLY A 124 -23.82 -61.38 -4.52
C GLY A 124 -24.35 -60.24 -3.63
N LYS A 125 -23.47 -59.54 -2.92
CA LYS A 125 -23.82 -58.33 -2.15
C LYS A 125 -23.90 -57.17 -3.14
N GLY A 126 -25.06 -56.98 -3.75
CA GLY A 126 -25.29 -55.96 -4.79
C GLY A 126 -24.95 -54.51 -4.36
N TYR A 127 -24.94 -53.59 -5.34
CA TYR A 127 -24.62 -52.17 -5.15
C TYR A 127 -25.46 -51.53 -4.02
N LYS A 128 -24.86 -51.33 -2.84
CA LYS A 128 -25.39 -50.42 -1.82
C LYS A 128 -24.98 -49.00 -2.23
N SER A 129 -25.96 -48.14 -2.52
CA SER A 129 -25.69 -46.74 -2.81
C SER A 129 -24.95 -46.10 -1.62
N LYS A 130 -23.81 -45.42 -1.88
CA LYS A 130 -23.07 -44.66 -0.85
C LYS A 130 -23.80 -43.38 -0.42
N THR A 131 -25.09 -43.24 -0.72
CA THR A 131 -25.96 -42.20 -0.16
C THR A 131 -26.24 -42.58 1.30
N LYS A 132 -25.47 -42.01 2.23
CA LYS A 132 -25.76 -42.04 3.68
C LYS A 132 -27.27 -41.95 3.91
N ALA A 133 -27.84 -42.94 4.60
CA ALA A 133 -29.19 -42.83 5.14
C ALA A 133 -29.25 -41.57 6.02
N PRO A 134 -30.23 -40.66 5.82
CA PRO A 134 -30.49 -39.64 6.82
C PRO A 134 -31.01 -40.36 8.07
N GLU A 135 -30.30 -40.24 9.18
CA GLU A 135 -30.83 -40.65 10.48
C GLU A 135 -32.16 -39.93 10.70
N GLU A 136 -33.22 -40.71 10.91
CA GLU A 136 -34.58 -40.25 11.10
C GLU A 136 -34.68 -39.38 12.36
N LYS A 137 -34.82 -38.07 12.18
CA LYS A 137 -35.40 -37.17 13.18
C LYS A 137 -36.88 -36.95 12.82
N PRO A 138 -37.80 -37.01 13.80
CA PRO A 138 -39.23 -37.03 13.51
C PRO A 138 -39.71 -35.68 12.95
N ALA A 139 -40.67 -35.79 12.03
CA ALA A 139 -41.24 -34.74 11.21
C ALA A 139 -41.94 -33.64 12.01
N ALA A 140 -41.65 -32.38 11.66
CA ALA A 140 -42.66 -31.37 11.28
C ALA A 140 -41.98 -29.99 11.15
N THR A 141 -41.96 -29.44 9.92
CA THR A 141 -42.41 -28.08 9.56
C THR A 141 -41.70 -27.58 8.28
N ALA A 142 -42.54 -27.23 7.31
CA ALA A 142 -42.31 -26.28 6.22
C ALA A 142 -40.98 -26.37 5.45
N ALA A 143 -41.07 -26.91 4.23
CA ALA A 143 -40.10 -26.69 3.16
C ALA A 143 -40.03 -25.18 2.82
N LEU A 144 -39.12 -24.45 3.47
CA LEU A 144 -38.56 -23.22 2.92
C LEU A 144 -37.42 -23.61 1.99
N ASN A 145 -37.60 -23.36 0.69
CA ASN A 145 -36.52 -23.42 -0.29
C ASN A 145 -35.42 -22.42 0.13
N LYS A 146 -34.37 -22.92 0.77
CA LYS A 146 -33.18 -22.12 1.07
C LYS A 146 -32.48 -21.78 -0.26
N PRO A 147 -32.13 -20.50 -0.52
CA PRO A 147 -31.31 -20.18 -1.68
C PRO A 147 -29.98 -20.94 -1.56
N LYS A 148 -29.59 -21.63 -2.63
CA LYS A 148 -28.31 -22.35 -2.69
C LYS A 148 -27.19 -21.35 -2.42
N GLN A 149 -26.54 -21.50 -1.28
CA GLN A 149 -25.37 -20.71 -0.91
C GLN A 149 -24.29 -20.98 -1.94
N SER A 150 -23.81 -19.96 -2.64
CA SER A 150 -22.73 -20.12 -3.60
C SER A 150 -21.50 -20.62 -2.84
N LEU A 151 -20.91 -21.72 -3.29
CA LEU A 151 -19.77 -22.37 -2.61
C LEU A 151 -18.54 -21.47 -2.52
N ARG A 152 -18.54 -20.35 -3.27
CA ARG A 152 -17.60 -19.24 -3.18
C ARG A 152 -18.37 -17.95 -3.43
N PRO A 153 -18.24 -16.91 -2.60
CA PRO A 153 -18.70 -15.57 -3.00
C PRO A 153 -17.82 -15.17 -4.17
N GLY A 154 -18.44 -15.00 -5.33
CA GLY A 154 -17.74 -14.56 -6.52
C GLY A 154 -17.11 -15.67 -7.38
N TYR A 155 -17.88 -16.68 -7.78
CA TYR A 155 -17.45 -17.58 -8.86
C TYR A 155 -18.67 -18.10 -9.61
N ASN A 156 -18.92 -17.55 -10.80
CA ASN A 156 -19.89 -18.11 -11.72
C ASN A 156 -19.16 -19.09 -12.68
N PRO A 157 -19.45 -20.40 -12.65
CA PRO A 157 -18.77 -21.37 -13.52
C PRO A 157 -19.04 -21.17 -15.01
N LEU A 158 -20.06 -20.38 -15.38
CA LEU A 158 -20.35 -20.04 -16.77
C LEU A 158 -19.73 -18.72 -17.23
N SER A 159 -19.48 -17.76 -16.31
CA SER A 159 -19.07 -16.40 -16.69
C SER A 159 -17.81 -15.87 -15.98
N GLY A 160 -17.23 -16.61 -15.03
CA GLY A 160 -16.22 -16.05 -14.12
C GLY A 160 -16.78 -14.89 -13.30
N ASP A 161 -16.09 -14.50 -12.24
CA ASP A 161 -16.52 -13.41 -11.35
C ASP A 161 -15.98 -12.04 -11.74
N ASP A 162 -15.31 -11.95 -12.88
CA ASP A 162 -14.67 -10.72 -13.31
C ASP A 162 -14.78 -10.60 -14.83
N SER A 163 -15.95 -10.16 -15.28
CA SER A 163 -16.08 -9.46 -16.57
C SER A 163 -15.54 -8.03 -16.42
N GLY A 164 -14.31 -7.91 -15.94
CA GLY A 164 -13.63 -6.67 -15.62
C GLY A 164 -12.12 -6.92 -15.63
N ALA A 165 -11.41 -6.32 -16.59
CA ALA A 165 -9.96 -6.29 -16.66
C ALA A 165 -9.21 -7.64 -16.81
N CYS A 166 -9.33 -8.24 -18.00
CA CYS A 166 -8.18 -8.93 -18.58
C CYS A 166 -7.00 -7.94 -18.60
N TYR A 167 -5.99 -8.14 -17.74
CA TYR A 167 -4.74 -7.38 -17.81
C TYR A 167 -4.14 -7.56 -19.21
N ARG A 168 -4.22 -6.51 -20.02
CA ARG A 168 -3.55 -6.42 -21.31
C ARG A 168 -2.37 -5.47 -21.12
N PRO A 169 -1.12 -5.95 -21.10
CA PRO A 169 0.02 -5.06 -20.95
C PRO A 169 -0.01 -4.00 -22.07
N ALA A 170 0.25 -2.74 -21.72
CA ALA A 170 0.36 -1.67 -22.69
C ALA A 170 1.38 -2.07 -23.77
N ARG A 171 0.99 -2.00 -25.05
CA ARG A 171 1.93 -2.22 -26.16
C ARG A 171 3.02 -1.16 -26.05
N ARG A 172 4.24 -1.58 -25.70
CA ARG A 172 5.44 -0.76 -25.85
C ARG A 172 5.65 -0.57 -27.35
N GLY A 173 5.15 0.54 -27.87
CA GLY A 173 5.19 0.85 -29.29
C GLY A 173 4.82 2.30 -29.54
N GLY A 174 5.57 3.23 -28.95
CA GLY A 174 5.66 4.58 -29.48
C GLY A 174 6.64 4.57 -30.65
N ALA A 175 6.14 4.47 -31.88
CA ALA A 175 6.82 4.89 -33.11
C ALA A 175 5.86 4.77 -34.30
N GLY A 176 5.79 5.83 -35.11
CA GLY A 176 5.33 5.75 -36.50
C GLY A 176 4.04 6.50 -36.79
N GLY A 177 4.15 7.82 -36.95
CA GLY A 177 3.23 8.54 -37.83
C GLY A 177 3.45 8.10 -39.29
N GLY A 178 2.38 8.15 -40.08
CA GLY A 178 2.43 7.92 -41.51
C GLY A 178 1.04 7.64 -42.08
N GLY A 179 0.53 8.58 -42.88
CA GLY A 179 -0.73 8.49 -43.61
C GLY A 179 -1.67 9.63 -43.30
#